data_AF-A0A3D5D382-F1
#
_entry.id   AF-A0A3D5D382-F1
#
_cell.length_a   1.000
_cell.length_b   1.000
_cell.length_c   1.000
_cell.angle_alpha   90.00
_cell.angle_beta   90.00
_cell.angle_gamma   90.00
#
_symmetry.space_group_name_H-M   'P 1'
#
loop_
_entity.id
_entity.type
_entity.pdbx_description
1 polymer ?
#
loop_
_entity_poly.entity_id
_entity_poly.type
_entity_poly.pdbx_seq_one_letter_code
_entity_poly.pdbx_strand_id
1 'polypeptide(L)'
;AQAKYAELADDFGNTVYEQSGSLDPVAKKFNVQVQTSPAMSKDEISKFFKSDRFATLVFSDEVLKEKRNTEAVEVSPNNLIAGRVVEYAPEAPRSFDEVKGGIEALLKAEAAGKLAQQKGEALLADLKAGKATDTDWITPVTIDRRNAQGLSDGVMRNVFKVNTHTLPAYYGFNEANKGYTVIKVIAVNQKLKDQPDVADRAFKAYQAALGDEMSHAYVGSLKAKKDIQFNAKVLLSKGNE
;
A
#
# COMPACT_ATOMS: atom_id res chain seq x y z
N ALA A 1 20.87 -40.55 3.52
CA ALA A 1 19.77 -39.74 2.96
C ALA A 1 20.31 -38.66 2.01
N GLN A 2 21.24 -37.80 2.45
CA GLN A 2 21.83 -36.74 1.62
C GLN A 2 22.54 -37.23 0.35
N ALA A 3 23.34 -38.30 0.44
CA ALA A 3 24.03 -38.86 -0.75
C ALA A 3 23.05 -39.37 -1.83
N LYS A 4 21.95 -40.00 -1.41
CA LYS A 4 20.92 -40.51 -2.32
C LYS A 4 20.10 -39.37 -2.96
N TYR A 5 19.87 -38.29 -2.22
CA TYR A 5 19.23 -37.10 -2.78
C TYR A 5 20.13 -36.42 -3.82
N ALA A 6 21.42 -36.25 -3.54
CA ALA A 6 22.37 -35.65 -4.47
C ALA A 6 22.46 -36.46 -5.79
N GLU A 7 22.54 -37.79 -5.69
CA GLU A 7 22.54 -38.66 -6.87
C GLU A 7 21.26 -38.52 -7.71
N LEU A 8 20.09 -38.49 -7.05
CA LEU A 8 18.81 -38.30 -7.74
C LEU A 8 18.64 -36.88 -8.31
N ALA A 9 19.21 -35.87 -7.65
CA ALA A 9 19.23 -34.48 -8.09
C ALA A 9 20.06 -34.31 -9.37
N ASP A 10 21.26 -34.90 -9.38
CA ASP A 10 22.14 -34.90 -10.55
C ASP A 10 21.48 -35.65 -11.72
N ASP A 11 20.90 -36.83 -11.45
CA ASP A 11 20.21 -37.61 -12.47
C ASP A 11 18.95 -36.89 -13.01
N PHE A 12 18.22 -36.18 -12.15
CA PHE A 12 17.08 -35.35 -12.56
C PHE A 12 17.53 -34.20 -13.45
N GLY A 13 18.56 -33.45 -13.04
CA GLY A 13 19.14 -32.36 -13.82
C GLY A 13 19.62 -32.81 -15.20
N ASN A 14 20.36 -33.92 -15.25
CA ASN A 14 20.85 -34.51 -16.51
C ASN A 14 19.70 -34.94 -17.41
N THR A 15 18.70 -35.64 -16.87
CA THR A 15 17.55 -36.11 -17.66
C THR A 15 16.75 -34.94 -18.23
N VAL A 16 16.53 -33.87 -17.44
CA VAL A 16 15.84 -32.65 -17.89
C VAL A 16 16.59 -31.97 -19.03
N TYR A 17 17.92 -31.89 -18.93
CA TYR A 17 18.77 -31.28 -19.94
C TYR A 17 18.83 -32.09 -21.25
N GLU A 18 19.02 -33.41 -21.15
CA GLU A 18 19.07 -34.32 -22.30
C GLU A 18 17.72 -34.36 -23.03
N GLN A 19 16.62 -34.40 -22.28
CA GLN A 19 15.26 -34.48 -22.81
C GLN A 19 14.66 -33.09 -23.04
N SER A 20 15.46 -32.16 -23.58
CA SER A 20 15.10 -30.74 -23.70
C SER A 20 13.76 -30.43 -24.40
N GLY A 21 13.23 -31.35 -25.19
CA GLY A 21 11.96 -31.19 -25.93
C GLY A 21 10.68 -31.58 -25.17
N SER A 22 10.77 -32.29 -24.03
CA SER A 22 9.57 -32.68 -23.25
C SER A 22 9.93 -33.00 -21.79
N LEU A 23 8.97 -32.79 -20.89
CA LEU A 23 9.07 -33.23 -19.48
C LEU A 23 8.55 -34.65 -19.26
N ASP A 24 7.90 -35.27 -20.25
CA ASP A 24 7.33 -36.63 -20.11
C ASP A 24 8.37 -37.72 -19.79
N PRO A 25 9.56 -37.73 -20.41
CA PRO A 25 10.57 -38.74 -20.09
C PRO A 25 11.07 -38.63 -18.64
N VAL A 26 11.21 -37.39 -18.15
CA VAL A 26 11.58 -37.09 -16.76
C VAL A 26 10.46 -37.56 -15.81
N ALA A 27 9.21 -37.20 -16.14
CA ALA A 27 8.03 -37.59 -15.37
C ALA A 27 7.91 -39.12 -15.24
N LYS A 28 8.13 -39.86 -16.33
CA LYS A 28 8.13 -41.33 -16.33
C LYS A 28 9.27 -41.92 -15.51
N LYS A 29 10.50 -41.38 -15.65
CA LYS A 29 11.69 -41.88 -14.95
C LYS A 29 11.60 -41.71 -13.44
N PHE A 30 11.10 -40.57 -12.97
CA PHE A 30 10.96 -40.24 -11.55
C PHE A 30 9.57 -40.57 -10.98
N ASN A 31 8.67 -41.14 -11.79
CA ASN A 31 7.28 -41.45 -11.42
C ASN A 31 6.53 -40.25 -10.82
N VAL A 32 6.67 -39.08 -11.46
CA VAL A 32 6.00 -37.81 -11.08
C VAL A 32 5.03 -37.37 -12.17
N GLN A 33 4.11 -36.46 -11.84
CA GLN A 33 3.16 -35.90 -12.80
C GLN A 33 3.63 -34.53 -13.29
N VAL A 34 3.49 -34.28 -14.59
CA VAL A 34 3.67 -32.94 -15.17
C VAL A 34 2.46 -32.09 -14.80
N GLN A 35 2.68 -30.90 -14.25
CA GLN A 35 1.64 -29.95 -13.90
C GLN A 35 1.66 -28.74 -14.84
N THR A 36 0.50 -28.24 -15.21
CA THR A 36 0.33 -27.04 -16.04
C THR A 36 -0.22 -25.91 -15.18
N SER A 37 0.50 -24.80 -15.11
CA SER A 37 0.02 -23.60 -14.43
C SER A 37 -0.93 -22.79 -15.33
N PRO A 38 -1.76 -21.90 -14.74
CA PRO A 38 -2.31 -20.76 -15.46
C PRO A 38 -1.21 -19.87 -16.05
N ALA A 39 -1.60 -18.90 -16.88
CA ALA A 39 -0.69 -17.83 -17.31
C ALA A 39 -0.19 -17.06 -16.09
N MET A 40 1.12 -16.93 -15.96
CA MET A 40 1.78 -16.23 -14.85
C MET A 40 2.83 -15.27 -15.40
N SER A 41 2.88 -14.07 -14.83
CA SER A 41 3.97 -13.12 -15.00
C SER A 41 5.22 -13.57 -14.22
N LYS A 42 6.38 -13.02 -14.57
CA LYS A 42 7.65 -13.31 -13.88
C LYS A 42 7.57 -13.08 -12.35
N ASP A 43 6.87 -12.02 -11.92
CA ASP A 43 6.67 -11.69 -10.50
C ASP A 43 5.79 -12.72 -9.79
N GLU A 44 4.72 -13.20 -10.44
CA GLU A 44 3.87 -14.26 -9.90
C GLU A 44 4.62 -15.59 -9.76
N ILE A 45 5.46 -15.96 -10.74
CA ILE A 45 6.31 -17.17 -10.66
C ILE A 45 7.28 -17.05 -9.48
N SER A 46 7.97 -15.93 -9.35
CA SER A 46 8.90 -15.69 -8.24
C SER A 46 8.21 -15.85 -6.88
N LYS A 47 7.03 -15.25 -6.71
CA LYS A 47 6.27 -15.32 -5.45
C LYS A 47 5.73 -16.73 -5.16
N PHE A 48 5.22 -17.42 -6.17
CA PHE A 48 4.62 -18.75 -6.01
C PHE A 48 5.68 -19.80 -5.67
N PHE A 49 6.78 -19.84 -6.42
CA PHE A 49 7.86 -20.81 -6.23
C PHE A 49 8.95 -20.33 -5.26
N LYS A 50 8.85 -19.10 -4.77
CA LYS A 50 9.86 -18.46 -3.91
C LYS A 50 11.27 -18.51 -4.50
N SER A 51 11.37 -18.31 -5.82
CA SER A 51 12.64 -18.41 -6.55
C SER A 51 12.69 -17.47 -7.75
N ASP A 52 13.45 -16.38 -7.61
CA ASP A 52 13.77 -15.46 -8.69
C ASP A 52 14.60 -16.11 -9.79
N ARG A 53 15.44 -17.08 -9.42
CA ARG A 53 16.24 -17.87 -10.36
C ARG A 53 15.31 -18.64 -11.30
N PHE A 54 14.36 -19.40 -10.74
CA PHE A 54 13.41 -20.16 -11.55
C PHE A 54 12.57 -19.23 -12.43
N ALA A 55 12.06 -18.13 -11.87
CA ALA A 55 11.32 -17.13 -12.64
C ALA A 55 12.15 -16.54 -13.79
N THR A 56 13.46 -16.35 -13.62
CA THR A 56 14.33 -15.85 -14.69
C THR A 56 14.57 -16.88 -15.78
N LEU A 57 14.74 -18.15 -15.42
CA LEU A 57 14.97 -19.23 -16.38
C LEU A 57 13.75 -19.52 -17.24
N VAL A 58 12.54 -19.48 -16.69
CA VAL A 58 11.31 -19.69 -17.45
C VAL A 58 11.16 -18.68 -18.59
N PHE A 59 11.64 -17.44 -18.39
CA PHE A 59 11.63 -16.38 -19.39
C PHE A 59 12.97 -16.21 -20.13
N SER A 60 13.87 -17.21 -20.09
CA SER A 60 15.12 -17.18 -20.84
C SER A 60 14.89 -17.42 -22.34
N ASP A 61 15.84 -16.99 -23.16
CA ASP A 61 15.77 -17.19 -24.61
C ASP A 61 15.71 -18.69 -25.00
N GLU A 62 16.41 -19.56 -24.27
CA GLU A 62 16.38 -21.01 -24.50
C GLU A 62 14.98 -21.60 -24.29
N VAL A 63 14.23 -21.09 -23.30
CA VAL A 63 12.88 -21.59 -23.00
C VAL A 63 11.84 -20.93 -23.90
N LEU A 64 11.95 -19.61 -24.12
CA LEU A 64 10.97 -18.86 -24.91
C LEU A 64 11.12 -19.09 -26.42
N LYS A 65 12.35 -19.01 -26.94
CA LYS A 65 12.66 -19.09 -28.39
C LYS A 65 12.92 -20.53 -28.83
N GLU A 66 13.77 -21.25 -28.10
CA GLU A 66 14.16 -22.62 -28.47
C GLU A 66 13.19 -23.69 -27.94
N LYS A 67 12.21 -23.29 -27.13
CA LYS A 67 11.23 -24.20 -26.50
C LYS A 67 11.91 -25.36 -25.80
N ARG A 68 12.99 -25.08 -25.06
CA ARG A 68 13.68 -26.07 -24.23
C ARG A 68 13.12 -26.09 -22.81
N ASN A 69 13.38 -27.16 -22.08
CA ASN A 69 13.15 -27.21 -20.63
C ASN A 69 14.13 -26.26 -19.92
N THR A 70 13.73 -25.68 -18.79
CA THR A 70 14.68 -25.00 -17.89
C THR A 70 15.65 -26.01 -17.30
N GLU A 71 16.80 -25.55 -16.83
CA GLU A 71 17.59 -26.32 -15.87
C GLU A 71 16.77 -26.65 -14.61
N ALA A 72 17.19 -27.68 -13.88
CA ALA A 72 16.61 -28.03 -12.59
C ALA A 72 17.05 -27.00 -11.54
N VAL A 73 16.08 -26.38 -10.86
CA VAL A 73 16.32 -25.37 -9.83
C VAL A 73 15.79 -25.87 -8.50
N GLU A 74 16.61 -25.77 -7.46
CA GLU A 74 16.15 -26.02 -6.10
C GLU A 74 15.37 -24.79 -5.59
N VAL A 75 14.10 -24.97 -5.29
CA VAL A 75 13.19 -23.90 -4.81
C VAL A 75 12.95 -23.95 -3.30
N SER A 76 13.25 -25.09 -2.68
CA SER A 76 13.29 -25.27 -1.23
C SER A 76 14.16 -26.50 -0.91
N PRO A 77 14.66 -26.67 0.32
CA PRO A 77 15.51 -27.81 0.67
C PRO A 77 14.87 -29.14 0.27
N ASN A 78 15.60 -29.92 -0.54
CA ASN A 78 15.17 -31.20 -1.10
C ASN A 78 14.04 -31.13 -2.15
N ASN A 79 13.81 -29.98 -2.79
CA ASN A 79 12.76 -29.81 -3.79
C ASN A 79 13.29 -29.12 -5.06
N LEU A 80 13.43 -29.93 -6.12
CA LEU A 80 13.86 -29.49 -7.44
C LEU A 80 12.66 -29.32 -8.36
N ILE A 81 12.68 -28.26 -9.15
CA ILE A 81 11.70 -28.01 -10.20
C ILE A 81 12.39 -27.73 -11.53
N ALA A 82 11.78 -28.22 -12.61
CA ALA A 82 12.09 -27.81 -13.96
C ALA A 82 10.79 -27.40 -14.66
N GLY A 83 10.86 -26.38 -15.50
CA GLY A 83 9.73 -25.80 -16.21
C GLY A 83 9.89 -25.89 -17.72
N ARG A 84 8.77 -25.79 -18.42
CA ARG A 84 8.71 -25.64 -19.88
C ARG A 84 7.58 -24.68 -20.22
N VAL A 85 7.84 -23.72 -21.11
CA VAL A 85 6.82 -22.77 -21.55
C VAL A 85 5.98 -23.37 -22.66
N VAL A 86 4.69 -23.57 -22.37
CA VAL A 86 3.68 -24.03 -23.35
C VAL A 86 3.27 -22.88 -24.27
N GLU A 87 2.89 -21.75 -23.68
CA GLU A 87 2.44 -20.55 -24.38
C GLU A 87 3.10 -19.32 -23.78
N TYR A 88 3.51 -18.37 -24.63
CA TYR A 88 4.12 -17.11 -24.21
C TYR A 88 3.39 -15.94 -24.85
N ALA A 89 2.80 -15.09 -24.00
CA ALA A 89 2.24 -13.81 -24.42
C ALA A 89 3.28 -12.72 -24.14
N PRO A 90 3.78 -12.01 -25.17
CA PRO A 90 4.70 -10.89 -24.97
C PRO A 90 4.00 -9.75 -24.24
N GLU A 91 4.80 -8.95 -23.52
CA GLU A 91 4.29 -7.72 -22.92
C GLU A 91 3.75 -6.80 -24.03
N ALA A 92 2.47 -6.48 -23.94
CA ALA A 92 1.79 -5.58 -24.84
C ALA A 92 1.04 -4.52 -24.02
N PRO A 93 0.92 -3.28 -24.53
CA PRO A 93 -0.01 -2.32 -23.96
C PRO A 93 -1.40 -2.96 -23.91
N ARG A 94 -2.01 -2.97 -22.72
CA ARG A 94 -3.40 -3.40 -22.59
C ARG A 94 -4.26 -2.56 -23.52
N SER A 95 -5.16 -3.21 -24.23
CA SER A 95 -6.12 -2.55 -25.10
C SER A 95 -7.02 -1.64 -24.27
N PHE A 96 -7.61 -0.61 -24.91
CA PHE A 96 -8.55 0.28 -24.23
C PHE A 96 -9.71 -0.51 -23.63
N ASP A 97 -10.23 -1.53 -24.32
CA ASP A 97 -11.34 -2.36 -23.84
C ASP A 97 -11.02 -3.09 -22.53
N GLU A 98 -9.78 -3.57 -22.35
CA GLU A 98 -9.34 -4.23 -21.12
C GLU A 98 -9.23 -3.27 -19.92
N VAL A 99 -8.86 -2.01 -20.16
CA VAL A 99 -8.68 -1.01 -19.08
C VAL A 99 -9.87 -0.09 -18.88
N LYS A 100 -10.83 -0.09 -19.83
CA LYS A 100 -11.99 0.80 -19.85
C LYS A 100 -12.76 0.77 -18.54
N GLY A 101 -13.04 -0.42 -18.01
CA GLY A 101 -13.78 -0.56 -16.75
C GLY A 101 -13.06 0.10 -15.56
N GLY A 102 -11.73 -0.03 -15.50
CA GLY A 102 -10.92 0.62 -14.47
C GLY A 102 -10.88 2.14 -14.61
N ILE A 103 -10.74 2.64 -15.85
CA ILE A 103 -10.76 4.08 -16.14
C ILE A 103 -12.13 4.68 -15.80
N GLU A 104 -13.22 4.03 -16.18
CA GLU A 104 -14.58 4.49 -15.87
C GLU A 104 -14.82 4.55 -14.36
N ALA A 105 -14.37 3.54 -13.61
CA ALA A 105 -14.49 3.52 -12.15
C ALA A 105 -13.72 4.69 -11.51
N LEU A 106 -12.48 4.94 -11.98
CA LEU A 106 -11.66 6.04 -11.52
C LEU A 106 -12.31 7.41 -11.80
N LEU A 107 -12.75 7.64 -13.03
CA LEU A 107 -13.36 8.90 -13.44
C LEU A 107 -14.68 9.17 -12.70
N LYS A 108 -15.49 8.13 -12.48
CA LYS A 108 -16.71 8.24 -11.66
C LYS A 108 -16.40 8.64 -10.23
N ALA A 109 -15.38 8.03 -9.61
CA ALA A 109 -14.96 8.38 -8.25
C ALA A 109 -14.46 9.82 -8.17
N GLU A 110 -13.66 10.28 -9.14
CA GLU A 110 -13.15 11.65 -9.19
C GLU A 110 -14.28 12.67 -9.37
N ALA A 111 -15.21 12.42 -10.31
CA ALA A 111 -16.36 13.27 -10.55
C ALA A 111 -17.28 13.35 -9.32
N ALA A 112 -17.53 12.21 -8.65
CA ALA A 112 -18.29 12.16 -7.41
C ALA A 112 -17.63 12.97 -6.30
N GLY A 113 -16.30 12.86 -6.14
CA GLY A 113 -15.53 13.64 -5.18
C GLY A 113 -15.61 15.15 -5.42
N LYS A 114 -15.45 15.58 -6.69
CA LYS A 114 -15.59 16.99 -7.08
C LYS A 114 -16.99 17.52 -6.79
N LEU A 115 -18.03 16.77 -7.11
CA LEU A 115 -19.41 17.18 -6.86
C LEU A 115 -19.73 17.26 -5.36
N ALA A 116 -19.24 16.30 -4.57
CA ALA A 116 -19.40 16.30 -3.11
C ALA A 116 -18.73 17.53 -2.48
N GLN A 117 -17.53 17.88 -2.94
CA GLN A 117 -16.83 19.08 -2.49
C GLN A 117 -17.62 20.35 -2.81
N GLN A 118 -18.07 20.52 -4.06
CA GLN A 118 -18.86 21.70 -4.46
C GLN A 118 -20.13 21.84 -3.63
N LYS A 119 -20.87 20.75 -3.44
CA LYS A 119 -22.09 20.75 -2.61
C LYS A 119 -21.79 21.07 -1.14
N GLY A 120 -20.73 20.50 -0.59
CA GLY A 120 -20.32 20.73 0.79
C GLY A 120 -19.84 22.16 1.06
N GLU A 121 -19.10 22.76 0.11
CA GLU A 121 -18.68 24.16 0.18
C GLU A 121 -19.87 25.12 0.08
N ALA A 122 -20.82 24.85 -0.81
CA ALA A 122 -22.06 25.62 -0.91
C ALA A 122 -22.88 25.53 0.38
N LEU A 123 -23.06 24.33 0.93
CA LEU A 123 -23.74 24.12 2.21
C LEU A 123 -23.04 24.87 3.36
N LEU A 124 -21.70 24.81 3.42
CA LEU A 124 -20.92 25.53 4.42
C LEU A 124 -21.11 27.04 4.31
N ALA A 125 -21.15 27.58 3.10
CA ALA A 125 -21.38 29.00 2.85
C ALA A 125 -22.78 29.43 3.34
N ASP A 126 -23.81 28.65 3.02
CA ASP A 126 -25.19 28.93 3.46
C ASP A 126 -25.34 28.85 4.99
N LEU A 127 -24.73 27.85 5.63
CA LEU A 127 -24.68 27.71 7.09
C LEU A 127 -24.00 28.91 7.77
N LYS A 128 -22.86 29.36 7.22
CA LYS A 128 -22.14 30.54 7.72
C LYS A 128 -22.92 31.84 7.51
N ALA A 129 -23.75 31.91 6.47
CA ALA A 129 -24.65 33.03 6.23
C ALA A 129 -25.92 33.01 7.09
N GLY A 130 -26.10 31.97 7.94
CA GLY A 130 -27.27 31.84 8.80
C GLY A 130 -28.56 31.47 8.06
N LYS A 131 -28.45 30.96 6.83
CA LYS A 131 -29.62 30.47 6.09
C LYS A 131 -30.11 29.16 6.71
N ALA A 132 -31.42 28.96 6.70
CA ALA A 132 -32.01 27.67 7.07
C ALA A 132 -31.64 26.63 6.01
N THR A 133 -30.90 25.59 6.39
CA THR A 133 -30.56 24.47 5.54
C THR A 133 -31.19 23.21 6.11
N ASP A 134 -31.85 22.43 5.26
CA ASP A 134 -32.35 21.11 5.62
C ASP A 134 -31.17 20.13 5.59
N THR A 135 -30.54 19.92 6.74
CA THR A 135 -29.32 19.10 6.86
C THR A 135 -29.51 18.09 7.98
N ASP A 136 -29.41 16.81 7.62
CA ASP A 136 -29.43 15.71 8.56
C ASP A 136 -28.09 15.65 9.33
N TRP A 137 -28.09 16.23 10.53
CA TRP A 137 -26.95 16.15 11.44
C TRP A 137 -26.97 14.84 12.20
N ILE A 138 -25.78 14.31 12.50
CA ILE A 138 -25.64 13.26 13.51
C ILE A 138 -26.16 13.74 14.88
N THR A 139 -26.50 12.81 15.76
CA THR A 139 -26.76 13.12 17.17
C THR A 139 -25.55 13.87 17.76
N PRO A 140 -25.75 15.03 18.41
CA PRO A 140 -24.65 15.78 19.01
C PRO A 140 -23.86 14.92 20.00
N VAL A 141 -22.53 14.87 19.81
CA VAL A 141 -21.60 14.16 20.70
C VAL A 141 -20.66 15.15 21.40
N THR A 142 -20.29 14.85 22.65
CA THR A 142 -19.27 15.60 23.38
C THR A 142 -17.95 14.86 23.30
N ILE A 143 -16.92 15.51 22.77
CA ILE A 143 -15.60 14.92 22.54
C ILE A 143 -14.52 15.64 23.33
N ASP A 144 -13.40 14.95 23.54
CA ASP A 144 -12.13 15.52 24.00
C ASP A 144 -10.98 14.97 23.14
N ARG A 145 -9.74 15.46 23.34
CA ARG A 145 -8.60 15.05 22.50
C ARG A 145 -8.23 13.56 22.59
N ARG A 146 -8.75 12.83 23.58
CA ARG A 146 -8.54 11.40 23.82
C ARG A 146 -9.75 10.56 23.44
N ASN A 147 -10.95 11.13 23.51
CA ASN A 147 -12.20 10.43 23.24
C ASN A 147 -12.95 11.03 22.05
N ALA A 148 -12.90 10.32 20.92
CA ALA A 148 -13.53 10.74 19.67
C ALA A 148 -15.03 10.43 19.57
N GLN A 149 -15.60 9.61 20.47
CA GLN A 149 -17.03 9.23 20.45
C GLN A 149 -17.53 8.79 19.05
N GLY A 150 -16.72 8.04 18.30
CA GLY A 150 -17.07 7.53 16.97
C GLY A 150 -16.83 8.49 15.80
N LEU A 151 -16.31 9.71 16.04
CA LEU A 151 -15.91 10.63 14.97
C LEU A 151 -14.61 10.18 14.30
N SER A 152 -14.45 10.49 13.02
CA SER A 152 -13.24 10.16 12.26
C SER A 152 -12.03 10.99 12.73
N ASP A 153 -10.82 10.47 12.51
CA ASP A 153 -9.59 11.21 12.80
C ASP A 153 -9.51 12.54 12.03
N GLY A 154 -10.08 12.59 10.81
CA GLY A 154 -10.20 13.82 10.03
C GLY A 154 -11.01 14.87 10.75
N VAL A 155 -12.16 14.48 11.32
CA VAL A 155 -12.99 15.37 12.15
C VAL A 155 -12.23 15.79 13.41
N MET A 156 -11.61 14.84 14.12
CA MET A 156 -10.88 15.11 15.36
C MET A 156 -9.70 16.07 15.16
N ARG A 157 -8.96 15.96 14.05
CA ARG A 157 -7.86 16.88 13.73
C ARG A 157 -8.31 18.31 13.44
N ASN A 158 -9.53 18.47 12.91
CA ASN A 158 -10.02 19.76 12.44
C ASN A 158 -10.95 20.46 13.44
N VAL A 159 -11.76 19.72 14.20
CA VAL A 159 -12.72 20.28 15.15
C VAL A 159 -12.05 21.16 16.22
N PHE A 160 -10.87 20.79 16.71
CA PHE A 160 -10.11 21.58 17.69
C PHE A 160 -9.39 22.80 17.10
N LYS A 161 -9.41 22.97 15.77
CA LYS A 161 -8.87 24.16 15.07
C LYS A 161 -9.96 25.18 14.73
N VAL A 162 -11.24 24.83 14.92
CA VAL A 162 -12.36 25.70 14.58
C VAL A 162 -12.37 26.92 15.51
N ASN A 163 -12.55 28.11 14.92
CA ASN A 163 -12.76 29.32 15.69
C ASN A 163 -14.15 29.29 16.34
N THR A 164 -14.19 29.27 17.66
CA THR A 164 -15.42 29.12 18.47
C THR A 164 -15.82 30.40 19.20
N HIS A 165 -15.32 31.57 18.78
CA HIS A 165 -15.72 32.86 19.35
C HIS A 165 -17.21 33.16 19.14
N THR A 166 -17.78 32.72 18.01
CA THR A 166 -19.20 32.79 17.71
C THR A 166 -19.74 31.38 17.52
N LEU A 167 -20.87 31.08 18.16
CA LEU A 167 -21.51 29.77 18.09
C LEU A 167 -22.95 29.90 17.51
N PRO A 168 -23.42 28.92 16.73
CA PRO A 168 -22.69 27.72 16.28
C PRO A 168 -21.58 28.05 15.28
N ALA A 169 -20.43 27.39 15.41
CA ALA A 169 -19.31 27.54 14.50
C ALA A 169 -19.29 26.40 13.47
N TYR A 170 -19.02 26.74 12.21
CA TYR A 170 -19.02 25.77 11.11
C TYR A 170 -17.65 25.65 10.46
N TYR A 171 -17.24 24.43 10.16
CA TYR A 171 -16.01 24.14 9.45
C TYR A 171 -16.24 23.01 8.44
N GLY A 172 -15.66 23.09 7.26
CA GLY A 172 -15.76 22.06 6.23
C GLY A 172 -14.38 21.67 5.72
N PHE A 173 -14.22 20.39 5.40
CA PHE A 173 -12.99 19.87 4.81
C PHE A 173 -13.28 18.66 3.92
N ASN A 174 -12.43 18.44 2.93
CA ASN A 174 -12.47 17.25 2.11
C ASN A 174 -11.71 16.11 2.82
N GLU A 175 -12.37 14.98 3.01
CA GLU A 175 -11.80 13.77 3.58
C GLU A 175 -11.52 12.78 2.45
N ALA A 176 -10.24 12.44 2.26
CA ALA A 176 -9.80 11.53 1.20
C ALA A 176 -10.62 10.22 1.24
N ASN A 177 -11.20 9.86 0.08
CA ASN A 177 -12.05 8.68 -0.11
C ASN A 177 -13.35 8.63 0.72
N LYS A 178 -13.73 9.71 1.40
CA LYS A 178 -14.97 9.80 2.21
C LYS A 178 -15.88 10.96 1.82
N GLY A 179 -15.38 11.90 1.00
CA GLY A 179 -16.13 13.04 0.49
C GLY A 179 -15.94 14.28 1.35
N TYR A 180 -16.87 15.22 1.27
CA TYR A 180 -16.78 16.49 2.00
C TYR A 180 -17.53 16.42 3.33
N THR A 181 -16.84 16.76 4.42
CA THR A 181 -17.37 16.69 5.78
C THR A 181 -17.57 18.10 6.33
N VAL A 182 -18.76 18.36 6.88
CA VAL A 182 -19.10 19.61 7.58
C VAL A 182 -19.22 19.33 9.08
N ILE A 183 -18.54 20.14 9.87
CA ILE A 183 -18.55 20.11 11.33
C ILE A 183 -19.38 21.30 11.82
N LYS A 184 -20.31 21.04 12.74
CA LYS A 184 -21.05 22.05 13.51
C LYS A 184 -20.65 21.97 14.98
N VAL A 185 -19.98 23.01 15.48
CA VAL A 185 -19.65 23.16 16.89
C VAL A 185 -20.74 23.98 17.56
N ILE A 186 -21.48 23.36 18.49
CA ILE A 186 -22.60 23.99 19.20
C ILE A 186 -22.21 24.59 20.55
N ALA A 187 -21.20 24.01 21.22
CA ALA A 187 -20.76 24.43 22.54
C ALA A 187 -19.30 24.02 22.78
N VAL A 188 -18.60 24.77 23.62
CA VAL A 188 -17.25 24.43 24.10
C VAL A 188 -17.24 24.49 25.62
N ASN A 189 -16.94 23.36 26.26
CA ASN A 189 -16.85 23.27 27.71
C ASN A 189 -15.38 23.46 28.16
N GLN A 190 -15.10 24.54 28.89
CA GLN A 190 -13.77 24.83 29.46
C GLN A 190 -13.62 24.39 30.93
N LYS A 191 -14.28 23.30 31.36
CA LYS A 191 -14.22 22.80 32.75
C LYS A 191 -12.81 22.47 33.27
N LEU A 192 -11.81 22.49 32.39
CA LEU A 192 -10.41 22.21 32.70
C LEU A 192 -9.65 23.43 33.26
N LYS A 193 -10.17 24.65 33.14
CA LYS A 193 -9.53 25.86 33.73
C LYS A 193 -9.57 25.86 35.26
N ASP A 194 -10.54 25.19 35.85
CA ASP A 194 -10.78 25.19 37.30
C ASP A 194 -10.06 24.04 38.03
N GLN A 195 -9.23 23.27 37.30
CA GLN A 195 -8.50 22.10 37.79
C GLN A 195 -6.98 22.29 37.64
N PRO A 196 -6.25 22.64 38.72
CA PRO A 196 -4.82 22.98 38.65
C PRO A 196 -3.93 21.83 38.15
N ASP A 197 -4.35 20.59 38.35
CA ASP A 197 -3.70 19.37 37.87
C ASP A 197 -3.81 19.16 36.35
N VAL A 198 -4.81 19.77 35.72
CA VAL A 198 -4.96 19.73 34.25
C VAL A 198 -4.08 20.79 33.61
N ALA A 199 -3.96 21.98 34.21
CA ALA A 199 -3.08 23.04 33.71
C ALA A 199 -1.61 22.59 33.69
N ASP A 200 -1.13 21.95 34.76
CA ASP A 200 0.24 21.41 34.82
C ASP A 200 0.47 20.31 33.77
N ARG A 201 -0.49 19.39 33.59
CA ARG A 201 -0.41 18.35 32.56
C ARG A 201 -0.43 18.91 31.14
N ALA A 202 -1.25 19.92 30.87
CA ALA A 202 -1.30 20.60 29.59
C ALA A 202 0.01 21.36 29.30
N PHE A 203 0.58 22.01 30.31
CA PHE A 203 1.87 22.70 30.20
C PHE A 203 3.02 21.73 29.91
N LYS A 204 3.07 20.58 30.59
CA LYS A 204 4.05 19.52 30.31
C LYS A 204 3.92 18.95 28.90
N ALA A 205 2.69 18.69 28.44
CA ALA A 205 2.44 18.22 27.08
C ALA A 205 2.86 19.26 26.03
N TYR A 206 2.61 20.55 26.29
CA TYR A 206 3.07 21.65 25.46
C TYR A 206 4.61 21.73 25.39
N GLN A 207 5.29 21.62 26.53
CA GLN A 207 6.77 21.61 26.57
C GLN A 207 7.35 20.44 25.79
N ALA A 208 6.77 19.24 25.90
CA ALA A 208 7.21 18.07 25.14
C ALA A 208 7.05 18.30 23.63
N ALA A 209 5.88 18.76 23.17
CA ALA A 209 5.64 19.05 21.77
C ALA A 209 6.57 20.15 21.21
N LEU A 210 6.84 21.19 22.00
CA LEU A 210 7.79 22.24 21.65
C LEU A 210 9.23 21.68 21.54
N GLY A 211 9.61 20.80 22.47
CA GLY A 211 10.91 20.14 22.48
C GLY A 211 11.12 19.23 21.26
N ASP A 212 10.09 18.48 20.87
CA ASP A 212 10.11 17.65 19.67
C ASP A 212 10.28 18.50 18.40
N GLU A 213 9.51 19.59 18.26
CA GLU A 213 9.59 20.49 17.12
C GLU A 213 10.97 21.18 17.04
N MET A 214 11.50 21.67 18.16
CA MET A 214 12.84 22.26 18.21
C MET A 214 13.92 21.23 17.83
N SER A 215 13.78 19.98 18.27
CA SER A 215 14.71 18.91 17.92
C SER A 215 14.65 18.57 16.43
N HIS A 216 13.45 18.47 15.85
CA HIS A 216 13.25 18.29 14.42
C HIS A 216 13.85 19.45 13.61
N ALA A 217 13.59 20.69 14.00
CA ALA A 217 14.12 21.88 13.35
C ALA A 217 15.65 21.95 13.47
N TYR A 218 16.22 21.61 14.63
CA TYR A 218 17.67 21.58 14.84
C TYR A 218 18.36 20.55 13.93
N VAL A 219 17.85 19.31 13.90
CA VAL A 219 18.34 18.27 12.99
C VAL A 219 18.19 18.69 11.53
N GLY A 220 17.04 19.29 11.16
CA GLY A 220 16.82 19.85 9.83
C GLY A 220 17.87 20.91 9.46
N SER A 221 18.18 21.82 10.40
CA SER A 221 19.20 22.86 10.20
C SER A 221 20.61 22.30 10.06
N LEU A 222 20.96 21.25 10.81
CA LEU A 222 22.25 20.57 10.70
C LEU A 222 22.39 19.85 9.37
N LYS A 223 21.33 19.19 8.90
CA LYS A 223 21.28 18.56 7.57
C LYS A 223 21.43 19.60 6.46
N ALA A 224 20.76 20.73 6.57
CA ALA A 224 20.84 21.81 5.57
C ALA A 224 22.23 22.49 5.52
N LYS A 225 22.94 22.57 6.65
CA LYS A 225 24.28 23.18 6.74
C LYS A 225 25.43 22.25 6.33
N LYS A 226 25.16 20.97 6.09
CA LYS A 226 26.17 19.99 5.69
C LYS A 226 25.88 19.50 4.29
N ASP A 227 26.94 19.36 3.49
CA ASP A 227 26.83 18.71 2.17
C ASP A 227 26.69 17.21 2.37
N ILE A 228 25.45 16.75 2.55
CA ILE A 228 25.12 15.33 2.72
C ILE A 228 24.99 14.71 1.33
N GLN A 229 26.02 13.99 0.90
CA GLN A 229 25.99 13.21 -0.33
C GLN A 229 25.39 11.83 -0.07
N PHE A 230 24.23 11.55 -0.68
CA PHE A 230 23.57 10.26 -0.60
C PHE A 230 24.04 9.34 -1.73
N ASN A 231 24.78 8.27 -1.42
CA ASN A 231 25.07 7.22 -2.39
C ASN A 231 23.91 6.21 -2.46
N ALA A 232 22.89 6.54 -3.26
CA ALA A 232 21.69 5.72 -3.41
C ALA A 232 21.96 4.26 -3.82
N LYS A 233 23.08 3.99 -4.53
CA LYS A 233 23.46 2.62 -4.94
C LYS A 233 23.80 1.72 -3.76
N VAL A 234 24.38 2.26 -2.67
CA VAL A 234 24.80 1.48 -1.49
C VAL A 234 23.63 1.25 -0.52
N LEU A 235 22.70 2.20 -0.44
CA LEU A 235 21.53 2.08 0.44
C LEU A 235 20.50 1.06 -0.09
N LEU A 236 20.37 0.94 -1.41
CA LEU A 236 19.43 0.02 -2.04
C LEU A 236 20.04 -1.37 -2.32
N SER A 237 21.36 -1.55 -2.15
CA SER A 237 22.02 -2.84 -2.43
C SER A 237 21.98 -3.84 -1.26
N LYS A 238 21.51 -3.44 -0.07
CA LYS A 238 21.36 -4.34 1.10
C LYS A 238 19.93 -4.86 1.32
N GLY A 239 19.08 -4.79 0.29
CA GLY A 239 17.74 -5.39 0.30
C GLY A 239 17.67 -6.82 -0.25
N ASN A 240 18.76 -7.34 -0.83
CA ASN A 240 18.84 -8.68 -1.40
C ASN A 240 20.00 -9.46 -0.78
N GLU A 241 19.81 -9.95 0.45
CA GLU A 241 20.43 -11.19 0.95
C GLU A 241 19.34 -12.05 1.59
#